data_AF-A0A2X1PPP5-F1
#
_entry.id   AF-A0A2X1PPP5-F1
#
_cell.length_a   1.000
_cell.length_b   1.000
_cell.length_c   1.000
_cell.angle_alpha   90.00
_cell.angle_beta   90.00
_cell.angle_gamma   90.00
#
_symmetry.space_group_name_H-M   'P 1'
#
loop_
_entity.id
_entity.type
_entity.pdbx_description
1 polymer ?
#
loop_
_entity_poly.entity_id
_entity_poly.type
_entity_poly.pdbx_seq_one_letter_code
_entity_poly.pdbx_strand_id
1 'polypeptide(L)'
;MSNLKQHKQALFCNDNEAINDYETAMHNAVQAVSAWLKNEKMYTGGSIKQMRALISGFNPTKEGMGVQKSLDHLVEIFLNPSLKVHHPHSLAHLHCPTMVTSQIAEVLINATNQSMDSWDQSPAGSIMEEHLINWLRQKSRLWRRHIRRVHFWWYSI
;
A
#
# COMPACT_ATOMS: atom_id res chain seq x y z
N MET A 1 28.44 -14.17 -13.69
CA MET A 1 27.01 -14.40 -13.93
C MET A 1 26.29 -14.27 -12.60
N SER A 2 25.67 -13.11 -12.31
CA SER A 2 24.83 -13.00 -11.11
C SER A 2 23.73 -14.05 -11.17
N ASN A 3 23.53 -14.78 -10.08
CA ASN A 3 22.68 -15.95 -10.06
C ASN A 3 21.22 -15.54 -10.35
N LEU A 4 20.70 -15.87 -11.54
CA LEU A 4 19.30 -15.61 -11.95
C LEU A 4 18.29 -16.04 -10.88
N LYS A 5 18.63 -17.06 -10.09
CA LYS A 5 17.85 -17.52 -8.94
C LYS A 5 17.71 -16.46 -7.83
N GLN A 6 18.79 -15.75 -7.50
CA GLN A 6 18.76 -14.67 -6.49
C GLN A 6 17.94 -13.47 -6.96
N HIS A 7 17.95 -13.17 -8.27
CA HIS A 7 17.12 -12.10 -8.82
C HIS A 7 15.64 -12.45 -8.80
N LYS A 8 15.29 -13.71 -9.07
CA LYS A 8 13.89 -14.19 -8.98
C LYS A 8 13.32 -14.11 -7.57
N GLN A 9 14.13 -14.35 -6.53
CA GLN A 9 13.72 -14.20 -5.13
C GLN A 9 13.37 -12.76 -4.75
N ALA A 10 13.89 -11.77 -5.49
CA ALA A 10 13.61 -10.36 -5.23
C ALA A 10 12.45 -9.79 -6.07
N LEU A 11 11.95 -10.55 -7.04
CA LEU A 11 10.95 -10.10 -8.01
C LEU A 11 9.63 -10.83 -7.82
N PHE A 12 8.53 -10.08 -7.72
CA PHE A 12 7.20 -10.65 -7.86
C PHE A 12 6.98 -11.04 -9.33
N CYS A 13 6.99 -12.34 -9.63
CA CYS A 13 6.94 -12.85 -11.00
C CYS A 13 6.20 -14.19 -11.09
N ASN A 14 5.91 -14.64 -12.33
CA ASN A 14 5.24 -15.91 -12.61
C ASN A 14 6.20 -17.11 -12.43
N ASP A 15 6.63 -17.31 -11.19
CA ASP A 15 7.48 -18.41 -10.74
C ASP A 15 6.91 -18.95 -9.42
N ASN A 16 6.82 -20.27 -9.28
CA ASN A 16 6.20 -20.88 -8.10
C ASN A 16 6.92 -20.52 -6.78
N GLU A 17 8.25 -20.38 -6.81
CA GLU A 17 9.03 -19.98 -5.63
C GLU A 17 8.70 -18.52 -5.27
N ALA A 18 8.68 -17.63 -6.26
CA ALA A 18 8.34 -16.21 -6.06
C ALA A 18 6.90 -15.99 -5.57
N ILE A 19 5.93 -16.76 -6.08
CA ILE A 19 4.53 -16.71 -5.62
C ILE A 19 4.43 -17.18 -4.16
N ASN A 20 5.07 -18.29 -3.81
CA ASN A 20 5.08 -18.80 -2.44
C ASN A 20 5.77 -17.83 -1.46
N ASP A 21 6.87 -17.21 -1.88
CA ASP A 21 7.59 -16.21 -1.08
C ASP A 21 6.71 -14.96 -0.85
N TYR A 22 5.98 -14.51 -1.87
CA TYR A 22 4.99 -13.43 -1.75
C TYR A 22 3.87 -13.80 -0.76
N GLU A 23 3.25 -14.97 -0.90
CA GLU A 23 2.17 -15.42 -0.01
C GLU A 23 2.64 -15.51 1.45
N THR A 24 3.85 -16.03 1.67
CA THR A 24 4.46 -16.15 2.99
C THR A 24 4.73 -14.77 3.61
N ALA A 25 5.35 -13.86 2.84
CA ALA A 25 5.66 -12.52 3.31
C ALA A 25 4.40 -11.70 3.64
N MET A 26 3.38 -11.80 2.78
CA MET A 26 2.08 -11.13 3.00
C MET A 26 1.35 -11.71 4.21
N HIS A 27 1.39 -13.03 4.41
CA HIS A 27 0.84 -13.66 5.60
C HIS A 27 1.48 -13.10 6.87
N ASN A 28 2.81 -13.03 6.91
CA ASN A 28 3.55 -12.52 8.06
C ASN A 28 3.24 -11.04 8.33
N ALA A 29 3.13 -10.22 7.27
CA ALA A 29 2.74 -8.82 7.41
C ALA A 29 1.32 -8.67 7.98
N VAL A 30 0.36 -9.46 7.50
CA VAL A 30 -1.03 -9.45 8.02
C VAL A 30 -1.08 -9.89 9.48
N GLN A 31 -0.29 -10.90 9.88
CA GLN A 31 -0.18 -11.31 11.28
C GLN A 31 0.40 -10.19 12.15
N ALA A 32 1.45 -9.51 11.69
CA ALA A 32 2.05 -8.39 12.41
C ALA A 32 1.07 -7.22 12.62
N VAL A 33 0.32 -6.84 11.57
CA VAL A 33 -0.72 -5.80 11.66
C VAL A 33 -1.84 -6.24 12.61
N SER A 34 -2.27 -7.50 12.53
CA SER A 34 -3.31 -8.05 13.42
C SER A 34 -2.87 -8.04 14.89
N ALA A 35 -1.63 -8.42 15.17
CA ALA A 35 -1.05 -8.37 16.51
C ALA A 35 -0.93 -6.93 17.03
N TRP A 36 -0.51 -6.00 16.17
CA TRP A 36 -0.44 -4.58 16.49
C TRP A 36 -1.82 -3.96 16.80
N LEU A 37 -2.86 -4.33 16.06
CA LEU A 37 -4.24 -3.88 16.31
C LEU A 37 -4.79 -4.40 17.64
N LYS A 38 -4.42 -5.60 18.09
CA LYS A 38 -4.81 -6.16 19.39
C LYS A 38 -4.21 -5.43 20.58
N ASN A 39 -3.16 -4.64 20.38
CA ASN A 39 -2.57 -3.82 21.43
C ASN A 39 -3.44 -2.57 21.66
N GLU A 40 -3.95 -2.40 22.88
CA GLU A 40 -4.88 -1.33 23.23
C GLU A 40 -4.23 0.07 23.35
N LYS A 41 -2.90 0.18 23.31
CA LYS A 41 -2.24 1.49 23.36
C LYS A 41 -2.44 2.24 22.04
N MET A 42 -3.11 3.40 22.10
CA MET A 42 -3.34 4.32 20.97
C MET A 42 -2.05 4.84 20.33
N TYR A 43 -1.11 5.26 21.17
CA TYR A 43 0.22 5.70 20.80
C TYR A 43 1.13 5.39 21.99
N THR A 44 2.29 4.81 21.72
CA THR A 44 3.24 4.42 22.77
C THR A 44 4.04 5.61 23.31
N GLY A 45 3.88 6.81 22.72
CA GLY A 45 4.54 8.03 23.15
C GLY A 45 5.94 8.20 22.54
N GLY A 46 6.63 9.24 23.00
CA GLY A 46 8.02 9.51 22.63
C GLY A 46 8.21 10.93 22.10
N SER A 47 9.25 11.60 22.59
CA SER A 47 9.70 12.87 22.03
C SER A 47 10.23 12.67 20.60
N ILE A 48 10.25 13.75 19.81
CA ILE A 48 10.89 13.77 18.49
C ILE A 48 12.33 13.23 18.57
N LYS A 49 13.06 13.55 19.66
CA LYS A 49 14.42 13.05 19.88
C LYS A 49 14.47 11.53 20.01
N GLN A 50 13.54 10.94 20.75
CA GLN A 50 13.44 9.48 20.90
C GLN A 50 13.06 8.81 19.57
N MET A 51 12.10 9.37 18.82
CA MET A 51 11.72 8.84 17.51
C MET A 51 12.87 8.90 16.49
N ARG A 52 13.61 10.02 16.46
CA ARG A 52 14.82 10.14 15.61
C ARG A 52 15.88 9.11 15.99
N ALA A 53 16.09 8.87 17.28
CA ALA A 53 17.04 7.87 17.73
C ALA A 53 16.60 6.45 17.33
N LEU A 54 15.32 6.11 17.52
CA LEU A 54 14.76 4.82 17.13
C LEU A 54 14.91 4.54 15.62
N ILE A 55 14.61 5.55 14.79
CA ILE A 55 14.65 5.41 13.32
C ILE A 55 16.08 5.55 12.75
N SER A 56 17.04 6.05 13.54
CA SER A 56 18.41 6.31 13.04
C SER A 56 19.13 5.08 12.46
N GLY A 57 18.71 3.87 12.85
CA GLY A 57 19.21 2.60 12.32
C GLY A 57 18.64 2.20 10.96
N PHE A 58 17.64 2.92 10.42
CA PHE A 58 17.06 2.66 9.11
C PHE A 58 17.98 3.16 7.99
N ASN A 59 19.06 2.42 7.74
CA ASN A 59 20.05 2.73 6.72
C ASN A 59 20.10 1.62 5.67
N PRO A 60 19.78 1.91 4.39
CA PRO A 60 19.93 0.95 3.32
C PRO A 60 21.39 0.48 3.17
N THR A 61 21.58 -0.83 2.99
CA THR A 61 22.87 -1.46 2.71
C THR A 61 22.84 -2.12 1.33
N LYS A 62 24.01 -2.37 0.73
CA LYS A 62 24.08 -3.04 -0.58
C LYS A 62 23.62 -4.49 -0.50
N GLU A 63 23.86 -5.13 0.64
CA GLU A 63 23.56 -6.52 0.90
C GLU A 63 22.09 -6.74 1.25
N GLY A 64 21.39 -5.67 1.64
CA GLY A 64 20.05 -5.75 2.22
C GLY A 64 20.03 -6.55 3.53
N MET A 65 18.84 -6.77 4.08
CA MET A 65 18.63 -7.60 5.28
C MET A 65 17.66 -8.77 5.07
N GLY A 66 17.04 -8.89 3.89
CA GLY A 66 16.03 -9.89 3.56
C GLY A 66 14.64 -9.53 4.09
N VAL A 67 13.59 -10.06 3.43
CA VAL A 67 12.20 -9.65 3.64
C VAL A 67 11.73 -9.80 5.08
N GLN A 68 11.96 -10.96 5.71
CA GLN A 68 11.48 -11.20 7.07
C GLN A 68 12.15 -10.28 8.10
N LYS A 69 13.48 -10.12 8.04
CA LYS A 69 14.19 -9.24 8.97
C LYS A 69 13.81 -7.78 8.75
N SER A 70 13.58 -7.37 7.49
CA SER A 70 13.07 -6.04 7.17
C SER A 70 11.69 -5.82 7.79
N LEU A 71 10.78 -6.80 7.68
CA LEU A 71 9.46 -6.75 8.29
C LEU A 71 9.57 -6.62 9.81
N ASP A 72 10.34 -7.48 10.48
CA ASP A 72 10.51 -7.45 11.94
C ASP A 72 11.06 -6.09 12.40
N HIS A 73 12.05 -5.55 11.69
CA HIS A 73 12.62 -4.23 11.96
C HIS A 73 11.58 -3.11 11.77
N LEU A 74 10.80 -3.13 10.67
CA LEU A 74 9.73 -2.15 10.42
C LEU A 74 8.59 -2.27 11.44
N VAL A 75 8.30 -3.47 11.95
CA VAL A 75 7.34 -3.63 13.05
C VAL A 75 7.82 -2.86 14.28
N GLU A 76 9.12 -2.93 14.60
CA GLU A 76 9.71 -2.24 15.74
C GLU A 76 9.75 -0.71 15.55
N ILE A 77 10.33 -0.23 14.46
CA ILE A 77 10.66 1.20 14.31
C ILE A 77 9.55 2.03 13.68
N PHE A 78 8.58 1.39 13.01
CA PHE A 78 7.49 2.07 12.30
C PHE A 78 6.12 1.66 12.83
N LEU A 79 5.77 0.37 12.80
CA LEU A 79 4.41 -0.06 13.15
C LEU A 79 4.09 0.18 14.63
N ASN A 80 4.94 -0.31 15.54
CA ASN A 80 4.74 -0.16 16.99
C ASN A 80 4.64 1.30 17.48
N PRO A 81 5.48 2.25 17.01
CA PRO A 81 5.33 3.66 17.37
C PRO A 81 4.30 4.42 16.53
N SER A 82 3.60 3.79 15.57
CA SER A 82 2.57 4.50 14.79
C SER A 82 1.35 4.85 15.62
N LEU A 83 0.77 6.03 15.36
CA LEU A 83 -0.52 6.44 15.92
C LEU A 83 -1.64 5.57 15.36
N LYS A 84 -2.44 4.96 16.25
CA LYS A 84 -3.58 4.12 15.86
C LYS A 84 -4.85 4.95 15.68
N VAL A 85 -5.15 5.30 14.43
CA VAL A 85 -6.43 5.93 14.08
C VAL A 85 -7.66 5.06 14.37
N HIS A 86 -7.46 3.74 14.42
CA HIS A 86 -8.48 2.74 14.74
C HIS A 86 -8.85 2.71 16.24
N HIS A 87 -8.06 3.35 17.10
CA HIS A 87 -8.32 3.37 18.54
C HIS A 87 -9.45 4.36 18.86
N PRO A 88 -10.42 4.02 19.73
CA PRO A 88 -11.59 4.88 20.03
C PRO A 88 -11.27 6.30 20.49
N HIS A 89 -10.11 6.51 21.12
CA HIS A 89 -9.66 7.82 21.59
C HIS A 89 -8.88 8.64 20.54
N SER A 90 -8.68 8.13 19.32
CA SER A 90 -8.03 8.87 18.24
C SER A 90 -9.03 9.79 17.52
N LEU A 91 -9.35 10.93 18.14
CA LEU A 91 -10.42 11.84 17.71
C LEU A 91 -9.97 13.25 17.34
N ALA A 92 -8.65 13.50 17.23
CA ALA A 92 -8.12 14.85 17.11
C ALA A 92 -8.31 15.49 15.72
N HIS A 93 -8.25 14.70 14.65
CA HIS A 93 -8.16 15.20 13.28
C HIS A 93 -9.08 14.42 12.34
N LEU A 94 -9.31 14.95 11.14
CA LEU A 94 -9.99 14.25 10.04
C LEU A 94 -9.10 13.15 9.44
N HIS A 95 -8.60 12.26 10.30
CA HIS A 95 -7.78 11.11 9.96
C HIS A 95 -8.58 9.86 10.37
N CYS A 96 -9.37 9.37 9.42
CA CYS A 96 -10.30 8.27 9.67
C CYS A 96 -9.61 6.90 9.66
N PRO A 97 -10.14 5.92 10.41
CA PRO A 97 -9.83 4.51 10.20
C PRO A 97 -10.07 4.10 8.73
N THR A 98 -9.19 3.26 8.19
CA THR A 98 -9.36 2.72 6.84
C THR A 98 -10.36 1.56 6.84
N MET A 99 -11.14 1.41 5.76
CA MET A 99 -12.03 0.26 5.58
C MET A 99 -11.25 -1.00 5.16
N VAL A 100 -11.72 -2.18 5.58
CA VAL A 100 -11.15 -3.47 5.14
C VAL A 100 -11.17 -3.60 3.61
N THR A 101 -12.23 -3.11 2.95
CA THR A 101 -12.32 -3.09 1.49
C THR A 101 -11.22 -2.23 0.84
N SER A 102 -10.85 -1.11 1.48
CA SER A 102 -9.73 -0.27 1.02
C SER A 102 -8.40 -0.99 1.15
N GLN A 103 -8.19 -1.73 2.25
CA GLN A 103 -6.97 -2.53 2.45
C GLN A 103 -6.83 -3.63 1.38
N ILE A 104 -7.93 -4.29 1.00
CA ILE A 104 -7.94 -5.26 -0.10
C ILE A 104 -7.62 -4.58 -1.44
N ALA A 105 -8.19 -3.41 -1.70
CA ALA A 105 -7.92 -2.66 -2.92
C ALA A 105 -6.43 -2.30 -3.08
N GLU A 106 -5.78 -1.86 -2.00
CA GLU A 106 -4.34 -1.55 -2.01
C GLU A 106 -3.46 -2.76 -2.35
N VAL A 107 -3.83 -3.96 -1.89
CA VAL A 107 -3.12 -5.20 -2.27
C VAL A 107 -3.23 -5.45 -3.77
N LEU A 108 -4.42 -5.29 -4.36
CA LEU A 108 -4.63 -5.48 -5.80
C LEU A 108 -3.92 -4.41 -6.64
N ILE A 109 -3.98 -3.15 -6.21
CA ILE A 109 -3.32 -2.03 -6.88
C ILE A 109 -1.80 -2.26 -6.90
N ASN A 110 -1.21 -2.57 -5.75
CA ASN A 110 0.24 -2.79 -5.65
C ASN A 110 0.70 -4.04 -6.42
N ALA A 111 -0.04 -5.15 -6.33
CA ALA A 111 0.32 -6.39 -7.03
C ALA A 111 0.25 -6.26 -8.56
N THR A 112 -0.71 -5.47 -9.08
CA THR A 112 -0.89 -5.29 -10.53
C THR A 112 -0.06 -4.13 -11.10
N ASN A 113 0.32 -3.16 -10.26
CA ASN A 113 1.15 -2.00 -10.61
C ASN A 113 0.74 -1.35 -11.95
N GLN A 114 -0.56 -1.18 -12.16
CA GLN A 114 -1.13 -0.64 -13.39
C GLN A 114 -0.91 0.87 -13.46
N SER A 115 -0.52 1.38 -14.64
CA SER A 115 -0.33 2.81 -14.85
C SER A 115 -1.56 3.44 -15.51
N MET A 116 -2.11 4.46 -14.87
CA MET A 116 -3.36 5.11 -15.27
C MET A 116 -3.17 6.22 -16.34
N ASP A 117 -2.01 6.29 -16.98
CA ASP A 117 -1.66 7.30 -17.98
C ASP A 117 -2.08 6.92 -19.41
N SER A 118 -2.15 5.61 -19.71
CA SER A 118 -2.58 5.12 -21.02
C SER A 118 -3.38 3.81 -20.93
N TRP A 119 -4.23 3.60 -21.95
CA TRP A 119 -5.16 2.46 -22.03
C TRP A 119 -4.47 1.10 -21.98
N ASP A 120 -3.37 0.96 -22.70
CA ASP A 120 -2.59 -0.28 -22.80
C ASP A 120 -1.86 -0.65 -21.50
N GLN A 121 -1.73 0.29 -20.57
CA GLN A 121 -1.08 0.08 -19.26
C GLN A 121 -2.07 -0.18 -18.11
N SER A 122 -3.38 0.06 -18.32
CA SER A 122 -4.41 -0.12 -17.28
C SER A 122 -5.84 -0.28 -17.82
N PRO A 123 -6.12 -1.22 -18.73
CA PRO A 123 -7.38 -1.27 -19.47
C PRO A 123 -8.61 -1.42 -18.55
N ALA A 124 -8.55 -2.34 -17.59
CA ALA A 124 -9.64 -2.53 -16.64
C ALA A 124 -9.74 -1.38 -15.63
N GLY A 125 -8.59 -0.92 -15.10
CA GLY A 125 -8.53 0.18 -14.13
C GLY A 125 -9.15 1.46 -14.68
N SER A 126 -8.89 1.75 -15.95
CA SER A 126 -9.35 2.97 -16.62
C SER A 126 -10.86 3.01 -16.81
N ILE A 127 -11.46 1.90 -17.24
CA ILE A 127 -12.93 1.79 -17.30
C ILE A 127 -13.54 1.91 -15.90
N MET A 128 -12.93 1.28 -14.89
CA MET A 128 -13.40 1.38 -13.50
C MET A 128 -13.34 2.82 -12.98
N GLU A 129 -12.27 3.55 -13.26
CA GLU A 129 -12.13 4.97 -12.91
C GLU A 129 -13.20 5.82 -13.59
N GLU A 130 -13.41 5.66 -14.90
CA GLU A 130 -14.47 6.37 -15.63
C GLU A 130 -15.86 6.10 -15.02
N HIS A 131 -16.17 4.85 -14.67
CA HIS A 131 -17.42 4.49 -14.02
C HIS A 131 -17.57 5.17 -12.65
N LEU A 132 -16.52 5.17 -11.82
CA LEU A 132 -16.55 5.80 -10.51
C LEU A 132 -16.71 7.33 -10.61
N ILE A 133 -15.97 7.98 -11.51
CA ILE A 133 -16.09 9.42 -11.79
C ILE A 133 -17.52 9.74 -12.24
N ASN A 134 -18.06 8.96 -13.18
CA ASN A 134 -19.42 9.17 -13.68
C ASN A 134 -20.46 8.98 -12.57
N TRP A 135 -20.28 8.01 -11.68
CA TRP A 135 -21.14 7.83 -10.51
C TRP A 135 -21.05 9.02 -9.53
N LEU A 136 -19.82 9.47 -9.19
CA LEU A 136 -19.59 10.62 -8.31
C LEU A 136 -20.20 11.91 -8.88
N ARG A 137 -20.11 12.13 -10.20
CA ARG A 137 -20.75 13.27 -10.89
C ARG A 137 -22.27 13.25 -10.72
N GLN A 138 -22.89 12.08 -10.81
CA GLN A 138 -24.33 11.95 -10.60
C GLN A 138 -24.74 12.27 -9.16
N LYS A 139 -23.93 11.87 -8.18
CA LYS A 139 -24.19 12.15 -6.75
C LYS A 139 -23.98 13.61 -6.36
N SER A 140 -22.95 14.24 -6.90
CA SER A 140 -22.60 15.64 -6.63
C SER A 140 -23.44 16.66 -7.40
N ARG A 141 -24.36 16.22 -8.28
CA ARG A 141 -25.19 17.07 -9.16
C ARG A 141 -24.35 18.02 -10.04
N LEU A 142 -23.09 17.66 -10.31
CA LEU A 142 -22.24 18.42 -11.23
C LEU A 142 -22.84 18.36 -12.65
N TRP A 143 -23.09 19.54 -13.23
CA TRP A 143 -23.83 19.69 -14.49
C TRP A 143 -23.21 18.90 -15.64
N ARG A 144 -24.04 18.21 -16.43
CA ARG A 144 -23.64 17.28 -17.51
C ARG A 144 -22.91 17.92 -18.70
N ARG A 145 -22.75 19.25 -18.75
CA ARG A 145 -22.72 19.93 -20.05
C ARG A 145 -21.34 20.06 -20.72
N HIS A 146 -20.20 19.95 -20.05
CA HIS A 146 -18.92 20.44 -20.63
C HIS A 146 -17.67 19.55 -20.43
N ILE A 147 -17.76 18.21 -20.49
CA ILE A 147 -16.56 17.37 -20.65
C ILE A 147 -16.83 16.28 -21.68
N ARG A 148 -16.53 16.57 -22.96
CA ARG A 148 -16.42 15.60 -24.07
C ARG A 148 -14.95 15.27 -24.39
N ARG A 149 -14.01 15.55 -23.48
CA ARG A 149 -12.56 15.58 -23.79
C ARG A 149 -11.67 14.81 -22.80
N VAL A 150 -12.15 13.71 -22.22
CA VAL A 150 -11.23 12.69 -21.67
C VAL A 150 -10.92 11.62 -22.73
N HIS A 151 -11.84 11.39 -23.68
CA HIS A 151 -11.70 10.38 -24.74
C HIS A 151 -10.54 10.55 -25.73
N PHE A 152 -9.91 11.72 -25.84
CA PHE A 152 -9.02 12.00 -26.99
C PHE A 152 -7.59 11.46 -26.85
N TRP A 153 -7.18 11.01 -25.67
CA TRP A 153 -5.87 10.37 -25.45
C TRP A 153 -5.94 8.86 -25.21
N TRP A 154 -7.11 8.33 -24.87
CA TRP A 154 -7.28 6.95 -24.41
C TRP A 154 -7.55 5.92 -25.53
N TYR A 155 -7.98 6.35 -26.72
CA TYR A 155 -8.45 5.45 -27.79
C TYR A 155 -7.64 5.55 -29.10
N SER A 156 -6.43 6.11 -29.07
CA SER A 156 -5.64 6.39 -30.28
C SER A 156 -4.38 5.54 -30.46
N ILE A 157 -4.31 4.37 -29.81
CA ILE A 157 -3.28 3.34 -30.06
C ILE A 157 -3.97 1.99 -30.25
#